data_AF-A0A8E2AYW1-F1
#
_entry.id   AF-A0A8E2AYW1-F1
#
_cell.length_a   1.000
_cell.length_b   1.000
_cell.length_c   1.000
_cell.angle_alpha   90.00
_cell.angle_beta   90.00
_cell.angle_gamma   90.00
#
_symmetry.space_group_name_H-M   'P 1'
#
loop_
_entity.id
_entity.type
_entity.pdbx_description
1 polymer ?
#
loop_
_entity_poly.entity_id
_entity_poly.type
_entity_poly.pdbx_seq_one_letter_code
_entity_poly.pdbx_strand_id
1 'polypeptide(L)'
;MSFVATRPALSHKMPPSSVRWVTRQLKDPYVRERSAHPVKFRARSAFKLMEIDNQYTIFKHQDVHTVVDLGAAPGAWSQVVAYKLGWLQPASHDKKVKLPLSASISGFGVKEYIPERWIKDGPAAEDEFLDPLADLDEAEEVPQQRGRGAIIALDLIRMSPIPGVQSIQQNFLHEQAHAYLDALLKSTPGSNGMADIILSDMAANATGSRAHDVGSCLEIAESVFNFTKTHLRAAESIGRRRGGVLVMKYFAHPLMAQFSKELLEPNFHYVHINKPRSSRSESSECYWICMGWKGSAV
;
A
#
# COMPACT_ATOMS: atom_id res chain seq x y z
N MET A 1 21.05 8.02 -17.79
CA MET A 1 21.18 8.92 -16.63
C MET A 1 21.09 8.09 -15.35
N SER A 2 22.18 7.95 -14.60
CA SER A 2 22.23 7.16 -13.37
C SER A 2 21.64 7.96 -12.19
N PHE A 3 20.60 7.43 -11.54
CA PHE A 3 20.11 7.99 -10.29
C PHE A 3 21.11 7.67 -9.17
N VAL A 4 21.97 8.64 -8.85
CA VAL A 4 22.71 8.66 -7.59
C VAL A 4 21.75 9.23 -6.55
N ALA A 5 21.57 8.55 -5.42
CA ALA A 5 20.88 9.10 -4.27
C ALA A 5 21.59 10.39 -3.85
N THR A 6 21.01 11.55 -4.17
CA THR A 6 21.52 12.84 -3.77
C THR A 6 21.54 12.86 -2.24
N ARG A 7 22.73 12.79 -1.64
CA ARG A 7 22.88 13.14 -0.23
C ARG A 7 22.34 14.56 -0.10
N PRO A 8 21.32 14.82 0.75
CA PRO A 8 20.86 16.18 0.94
C PRO A 8 22.07 17.01 1.39
N ALA A 9 22.35 18.08 0.66
CA ALA A 9 23.35 19.05 1.05
C ALA A 9 22.87 19.68 2.37
N LEU A 10 23.37 19.18 3.49
CA LEU A 10 23.08 19.69 4.83
C LEU A 10 23.92 20.95 5.05
N SER A 11 23.53 22.08 4.45
CA SER A 11 24.14 23.39 4.77
C SER A 11 23.34 24.23 5.76
N HIS A 12 22.22 23.71 6.29
CA HIS A 12 21.51 24.31 7.42
C HIS A 12 21.36 23.33 8.58
N LYS A 13 21.68 23.76 9.81
CA LYS A 13 21.38 23.01 11.03
C LYS A 13 19.87 22.69 11.05
N MET A 14 19.53 21.41 10.93
CA MET A 14 18.13 20.98 10.94
C MET A 14 17.41 21.42 12.23
N PRO A 15 16.14 21.83 12.16
CA PRO A 15 15.34 22.12 13.35
C PRO A 15 15.33 20.94 14.34
N PRO A 16 15.27 21.19 15.67
CA PRO A 16 15.25 20.12 16.66
C PRO A 16 14.14 19.07 16.45
N SER A 17 12.99 19.48 15.93
CA SER A 17 11.88 18.58 15.57
C SER A 17 12.28 17.64 14.42
N SER A 18 12.94 18.15 13.38
CA SER A 18 13.48 17.38 12.26
C SER A 18 14.57 16.41 12.71
N VAL A 19 15.48 16.84 13.60
CA VAL A 19 16.52 15.97 14.17
C VAL A 19 15.90 14.83 14.97
N ARG A 20 14.90 15.12 15.82
CA ARG A 20 14.16 14.09 16.58
C ARG A 20 13.42 13.13 15.65
N TRP A 21 12.81 13.64 14.57
CA TRP A 21 12.13 12.82 13.57
C TRP A 21 13.12 11.89 12.87
N VAL A 22 14.24 12.39 12.34
CA VAL A 22 15.26 11.58 11.65
C VAL A 22 15.83 10.52 12.60
N THR A 23 16.20 10.93 13.81
CA THR A 23 16.73 10.00 14.83
C THR A 23 15.73 8.89 15.15
N ARG A 24 14.44 9.23 15.25
CA ARG A 24 13.37 8.26 15.49
C ARG A 24 13.25 7.26 14.33
N GLN A 25 13.25 7.75 13.08
CA GLN A 25 13.19 6.89 11.89
C GLN A 25 14.38 5.93 11.81
N LEU A 26 15.59 6.39 12.15
CA LEU A 26 16.80 5.55 12.14
C LEU A 26 16.76 4.41 13.16
N LYS A 27 16.09 4.61 14.30
CA LYS A 27 15.94 3.63 15.39
C LYS A 27 14.75 2.69 15.21
N ASP A 28 13.85 2.99 14.30
CA ASP A 28 12.61 2.24 14.09
C ASP A 28 12.87 0.96 13.27
N PRO A 29 12.70 -0.25 13.85
CA PRO A 29 13.05 -1.49 13.18
C PRO A 29 12.25 -1.71 11.89
N TYR A 30 10.97 -1.32 11.90
CA TYR A 30 10.07 -1.49 10.76
C TYR A 30 10.39 -0.52 9.60
N VAL A 31 11.14 0.56 9.85
CA VAL A 31 11.65 1.44 8.77
C VAL A 31 12.77 0.76 7.99
N ARG A 32 13.57 -0.09 8.64
CA ARG A 32 14.56 -0.93 7.97
C ARG A 32 13.87 -2.11 7.28
N GLU A 33 12.96 -2.75 8.00
CA GLU A 33 12.24 -3.93 7.53
C GLU A 33 11.43 -3.65 6.25
N ARG A 34 10.78 -2.48 6.12
CA ARG A 34 10.01 -2.15 4.90
C ARG A 34 10.87 -2.22 3.63
N SER A 35 12.16 -1.89 3.74
CA SER A 35 13.10 -1.89 2.60
C SER A 35 13.73 -3.25 2.38
N ALA A 36 13.85 -4.05 3.45
CA ALA A 36 14.39 -5.41 3.40
C ALA A 36 13.34 -6.45 2.96
N HIS A 37 12.05 -6.17 3.17
CA HIS A 37 10.97 -7.06 2.75
C HIS A 37 11.01 -7.26 1.23
N PRO A 38 10.78 -8.48 0.70
CA PRO A 38 10.88 -8.77 -0.75
C PRO A 38 10.00 -7.88 -1.65
N VAL A 39 8.88 -7.40 -1.11
CA VAL A 39 7.93 -6.48 -1.79
C VAL A 39 8.39 -5.02 -1.77
N LYS A 40 9.33 -4.65 -0.88
CA LYS A 40 9.81 -3.29 -0.64
C LYS A 40 8.68 -2.28 -0.38
N PHE A 41 8.13 -2.30 0.83
CA PHE A 41 7.03 -1.41 1.22
C PHE A 41 7.46 0.06 1.31
N ARG A 42 6.58 0.96 0.87
CA ARG A 42 6.79 2.42 0.84
C ARG A 42 6.84 3.03 2.24
N ALA A 43 6.06 2.50 3.18
CA ALA A 43 6.06 2.95 4.56
C ALA A 43 5.96 1.79 5.54
N ARG A 44 6.37 2.05 6.79
CA ARG A 44 6.30 1.05 7.87
C ARG A 44 4.87 0.73 8.32
N SER A 45 3.88 1.56 7.96
CA SER A 45 2.46 1.27 8.25
C SER A 45 1.97 0.00 7.56
N ALA A 46 2.66 -0.49 6.51
CA ALA A 46 2.39 -1.80 5.90
C ALA A 46 2.36 -2.94 6.94
N PHE A 47 3.30 -2.94 7.89
CA PHE A 47 3.39 -3.98 8.91
C PHE A 47 2.18 -3.99 9.86
N LYS A 48 1.55 -2.85 10.08
CA LYS A 48 0.31 -2.78 10.88
C LYS A 48 -0.80 -3.58 10.23
N LEU A 49 -1.03 -3.36 8.93
CA LEU A 49 -2.06 -4.10 8.19
C LEU A 49 -1.69 -5.58 8.03
N MET A 50 -0.40 -5.90 7.85
CA MET A 50 0.04 -7.30 7.81
C MET A 50 -0.21 -8.02 9.14
N GLU A 51 0.07 -7.38 10.28
CA GLU A 51 -0.21 -7.94 11.60
C GLU A 51 -1.70 -8.13 11.84
N ILE A 52 -2.51 -7.14 11.46
CA ILE A 52 -3.98 -7.24 11.50
C ILE A 52 -4.46 -8.42 10.65
N ASP A 53 -4.02 -8.52 9.39
CA ASP A 53 -4.43 -9.64 8.53
C ASP A 53 -3.92 -10.99 9.04
N ASN A 54 -2.73 -11.07 9.65
CA ASN A 54 -2.25 -12.30 10.25
C ASN A 54 -3.14 -12.78 11.41
N GLN A 55 -3.76 -11.85 12.14
CA GLN A 55 -4.64 -12.16 13.26
C GLN A 55 -6.09 -12.45 12.83
N TYR A 56 -6.62 -11.71 11.85
CA TYR A 56 -8.03 -11.75 11.48
C TYR A 56 -8.32 -12.39 10.11
N THR A 57 -7.28 -12.67 9.32
CA THR A 57 -7.32 -13.35 8.01
C THR A 57 -8.28 -12.70 7.01
N ILE A 58 -8.23 -11.37 6.93
CA ILE A 58 -9.21 -10.57 6.18
C ILE A 58 -9.07 -10.74 4.65
N PHE A 59 -7.86 -10.95 4.12
CA PHE A 59 -7.63 -11.04 2.66
C PHE A 59 -7.60 -12.46 2.09
N LYS A 60 -7.58 -13.50 2.94
CA LYS A 60 -7.39 -14.90 2.52
C LYS A 60 -8.59 -15.45 1.74
N HIS A 61 -9.77 -14.90 1.97
CA HIS A 61 -11.00 -15.46 1.43
C HIS A 61 -11.18 -15.13 -0.06
N GLN A 62 -11.72 -16.10 -0.82
CA GLN A 62 -11.88 -15.99 -2.27
C GLN A 62 -12.97 -14.99 -2.67
N ASP A 63 -13.96 -14.74 -1.80
CA ASP A 63 -15.03 -13.75 -1.99
C ASP A 63 -14.55 -12.29 -1.87
N VAL A 64 -13.31 -12.05 -1.45
CA VAL A 64 -12.75 -10.70 -1.40
C VAL A 64 -12.32 -10.28 -2.79
N HIS A 65 -13.15 -9.52 -3.50
CA HIS A 65 -12.88 -9.04 -4.84
C HIS A 65 -12.65 -7.54 -4.90
N THR A 66 -13.28 -6.75 -4.05
CA THR A 66 -13.18 -5.28 -4.10
C THR A 66 -12.71 -4.74 -2.77
N VAL A 67 -11.57 -4.03 -2.78
CA VAL A 67 -10.99 -3.39 -1.59
C VAL A 67 -10.87 -1.89 -1.81
N VAL A 68 -11.35 -1.10 -0.86
CA VAL A 68 -11.20 0.36 -0.86
C VAL A 68 -10.21 0.76 0.24
N ASP A 69 -9.17 1.52 -0.11
CA ASP A 69 -8.13 2.04 0.79
C ASP A 69 -8.24 3.57 0.89
N LEU A 70 -8.72 4.07 2.03
CA LEU A 70 -8.95 5.50 2.28
C LEU A 70 -7.79 6.08 3.09
N GLY A 71 -7.26 7.22 2.65
CA GLY A 71 -6.01 7.75 3.20
C GLY A 71 -4.81 6.90 2.80
N ALA A 72 -4.81 6.44 1.55
CA ALA A 72 -3.88 5.43 1.09
C ALA A 72 -2.42 5.90 1.01
N ALA A 73 -2.13 7.20 0.83
CA ALA A 73 -0.79 7.68 0.55
C ALA A 73 0.16 7.41 1.73
N PRO A 74 1.40 6.91 1.48
CA PRO A 74 2.08 6.79 0.18
C PRO A 74 1.76 5.49 -0.60
N GLY A 75 0.80 4.69 -0.14
CA GLY A 75 0.35 3.45 -0.78
C GLY A 75 0.81 2.19 -0.05
N ALA A 76 1.19 2.28 1.22
CA ALA A 76 1.74 1.13 1.95
C ALA A 76 0.70 0.05 2.22
N TRP A 77 -0.54 0.42 2.59
CA TRP A 77 -1.65 -0.51 2.78
C TRP A 77 -2.12 -1.07 1.43
N SER A 78 -2.26 -0.22 0.42
CA SER A 78 -2.47 -0.63 -0.98
C SER A 78 -1.45 -1.65 -1.47
N GLN A 79 -0.15 -1.52 -1.16
CA GLN A 79 0.86 -2.53 -1.50
C GLN A 79 0.64 -3.86 -0.77
N VAL A 80 0.22 -3.83 0.50
CA VAL A 80 -0.11 -5.06 1.24
C VAL A 80 -1.30 -5.75 0.60
N VAL A 81 -2.36 -5.01 0.25
CA VAL A 81 -3.55 -5.55 -0.41
C VAL A 81 -3.17 -6.14 -1.78
N ALA A 82 -2.41 -5.39 -2.59
CA ALA A 82 -1.93 -5.85 -3.89
C ALA A 82 -1.08 -7.13 -3.77
N TYR A 83 -0.22 -7.22 -2.77
CA TYR A 83 0.54 -8.44 -2.47
C TYR A 83 -0.37 -9.61 -2.07
N LYS A 84 -1.35 -9.38 -1.19
CA LYS A 84 -2.29 -10.42 -0.71
C LYS A 84 -3.24 -10.91 -1.80
N LEU A 85 -3.54 -10.08 -2.79
CA LEU A 85 -4.37 -10.41 -3.94
C LEU A 85 -3.57 -10.88 -5.18
N GLY A 86 -2.24 -10.98 -5.07
CA GLY A 86 -1.35 -11.52 -6.11
C GLY A 86 -0.84 -10.51 -7.14
N TRP A 87 -1.35 -9.27 -7.13
CA TRP A 87 -0.90 -8.20 -8.03
C TRP A 87 0.58 -7.83 -7.86
N LEU A 88 1.08 -7.90 -6.62
CA LEU A 88 2.50 -7.76 -6.32
C LEU A 88 3.09 -9.12 -5.98
N GLN A 89 4.19 -9.45 -6.64
CA GLN A 89 5.00 -10.61 -6.31
C GLN A 89 6.23 -10.18 -5.50
N PRO A 90 6.72 -11.02 -4.58
CA PRO A 90 8.00 -10.78 -3.97
C PRO A 90 9.06 -10.79 -5.07
N ALA A 91 10.08 -9.93 -4.97
CA ALA A 91 11.23 -10.06 -5.86
C ALA A 91 11.69 -11.52 -5.82
N SER A 92 11.69 -12.19 -6.97
CA SER A 92 12.34 -13.49 -7.09
C SER A 92 13.75 -13.32 -6.54
N HIS A 93 14.22 -14.26 -5.72
CA HIS A 93 15.66 -14.34 -5.50
C HIS A 93 16.25 -14.36 -6.90
N ASP A 94 17.04 -13.35 -7.25
CA ASP A 94 17.70 -13.26 -8.53
C ASP A 94 18.18 -14.67 -8.87
N LYS A 95 17.57 -15.31 -9.88
CA LYS A 95 18.29 -16.37 -10.57
C LYS A 95 19.58 -15.66 -10.92
N LYS A 96 20.69 -16.04 -10.26
CA LYS A 96 22.00 -15.49 -10.56
C LYS A 96 22.10 -15.50 -12.08
N VAL A 97 21.92 -14.35 -12.70
CA VAL A 97 22.34 -14.16 -14.07
C VAL A 97 23.82 -14.41 -13.95
N LYS A 98 24.27 -15.59 -14.42
CA LYS A 98 25.70 -15.88 -14.52
C LYS A 98 26.22 -14.86 -15.51
N LEU A 99 26.59 -13.68 -15.04
CA LEU A 99 27.45 -12.81 -15.82
C LEU A 99 28.71 -13.65 -16.11
N PRO A 100 29.12 -13.77 -17.38
CA PRO A 100 30.31 -14.52 -17.73
C PRO A 100 31.49 -13.99 -16.92
N LEU A 101 32.16 -14.92 -16.26
CA LEU A 101 33.09 -14.67 -15.17
C LEU A 101 34.47 -14.29 -15.74
N SER A 102 34.63 -13.07 -16.26
CA SER A 102 35.96 -12.47 -16.44
C SER A 102 35.86 -10.97 -16.77
N ALA A 103 35.84 -10.12 -15.75
CA ALA A 103 36.29 -8.73 -15.90
C ALA A 103 36.82 -8.25 -14.55
N SER A 104 38.15 -8.22 -14.41
CA SER A 104 38.82 -7.54 -13.32
C SER A 104 38.54 -6.04 -13.39
N ILE A 105 38.33 -5.42 -12.22
CA ILE A 105 37.94 -4.03 -12.07
C ILE A 105 39.19 -3.13 -12.18
N SER A 106 39.20 -2.22 -13.16
CA SER A 106 39.99 -1.00 -13.10
C SER A 106 39.34 0.12 -13.91
N GLY A 107 38.98 1.22 -13.24
CA GLY A 107 38.85 2.55 -13.84
C GLY A 107 37.59 2.84 -14.66
N PHE A 108 37.13 4.08 -14.57
CA PHE A 108 35.97 4.66 -15.25
C PHE A 108 35.99 4.49 -16.79
N GLY A 109 34.88 3.98 -17.36
CA GLY A 109 34.62 3.99 -18.80
C GLY A 109 33.58 2.93 -19.21
N VAL A 110 32.64 3.27 -20.09
CA VAL A 110 31.74 2.29 -20.73
C VAL A 110 32.61 1.38 -21.58
N LYS A 111 32.57 0.07 -21.32
CA LYS A 111 33.38 -0.92 -22.04
C LYS A 111 32.55 -1.50 -23.18
N GLU A 112 32.88 -1.18 -24.42
CA GLU A 112 32.46 -2.01 -25.55
C GLU A 112 33.09 -3.39 -25.40
N TYR A 113 32.27 -4.43 -25.53
CA TYR A 113 32.73 -5.80 -25.57
C TYR A 113 33.39 -6.03 -26.94
N ILE A 114 34.72 -6.17 -26.95
CA ILE A 114 35.47 -6.60 -28.13
C ILE A 114 35.84 -8.07 -27.93
N PRO A 115 35.35 -9.00 -28.75
CA PRO A 115 35.73 -10.41 -28.67
C PRO A 115 37.25 -10.59 -28.88
N GLU A 116 37.90 -11.45 -28.09
CA GLU A 116 39.37 -11.65 -28.16
C GLU A 116 39.89 -12.04 -29.56
N ARG A 117 39.04 -12.65 -30.39
CA ARG A 117 39.34 -12.99 -31.79
C ARG A 117 39.65 -11.76 -32.65
N TRP A 118 39.00 -10.63 -32.39
CA TRP A 118 39.17 -9.40 -33.17
C TRP A 118 40.48 -8.66 -32.85
N ILE A 119 41.09 -8.97 -31.70
CA ILE A 119 42.40 -8.42 -31.29
C ILE A 119 43.55 -9.09 -32.06
N LYS A 120 43.37 -10.34 -32.49
CA LYS A 120 44.43 -11.13 -33.12
C LYS A 120 44.41 -11.06 -34.65
N ASP A 121 43.24 -11.14 -35.27
CA ASP A 121 43.15 -11.42 -36.71
C ASP A 121 42.50 -10.29 -37.55
N GLY A 122 41.96 -9.25 -36.90
CA GLY A 122 41.12 -8.24 -37.57
C GLY A 122 39.78 -8.82 -38.06
N PRO A 123 38.74 -7.99 -38.28
CA PRO A 123 37.44 -8.51 -38.74
C PRO A 123 37.58 -9.02 -40.17
N ALA A 124 37.09 -10.23 -40.43
CA ALA A 124 37.03 -10.77 -41.77
C ALA A 124 35.91 -10.08 -42.56
N ALA A 125 36.09 -9.87 -43.86
CA ALA A 125 35.14 -9.15 -44.72
C ALA A 125 33.76 -9.82 -44.90
N GLU A 126 33.52 -10.94 -44.21
CA GLU A 126 32.28 -11.73 -44.24
C GLU A 126 31.72 -12.00 -42.84
N ASP A 127 32.22 -11.33 -41.78
CA ASP A 127 31.57 -11.38 -40.49
C ASP A 127 30.20 -10.70 -40.63
N GLU A 128 29.15 -11.53 -40.81
CA GLU A 128 27.75 -11.12 -40.72
C GLU A 128 27.63 -10.16 -39.56
N PHE A 129 27.16 -8.94 -39.85
CA PHE A 129 26.81 -7.95 -38.83
C PHE A 129 25.84 -8.64 -37.87
N LEU A 130 26.38 -9.17 -36.77
CA LEU A 130 25.60 -9.73 -35.68
C LEU A 130 24.92 -8.51 -35.06
N ASP A 131 23.71 -8.20 -35.55
CA ASP A 131 22.91 -7.11 -35.01
C ASP A 131 22.75 -7.39 -33.51
N PRO A 132 23.34 -6.57 -32.62
CA PRO A 132 23.26 -6.77 -31.18
C PRO A 132 21.81 -6.67 -30.67
N LEU A 133 20.87 -6.29 -31.54
CA LEU A 133 19.44 -6.22 -31.28
C LEU A 133 18.66 -7.42 -31.84
N ALA A 134 19.27 -8.34 -32.60
CA ALA A 134 18.57 -9.52 -33.13
C ALA A 134 18.07 -10.47 -32.02
N ASP A 135 18.79 -10.52 -30.89
CA ASP A 135 18.39 -11.26 -29.69
C ASP A 135 17.36 -10.50 -28.81
N LEU A 136 16.94 -9.28 -29.22
CA LEU A 136 15.90 -8.51 -28.51
C LEU A 136 14.49 -8.76 -29.08
N ASP A 137 14.36 -9.58 -30.14
CA ASP A 137 13.07 -10.03 -30.66
C ASP A 137 12.54 -11.29 -29.96
N GLU A 138 13.30 -11.88 -29.02
CA GLU A 138 12.69 -12.70 -27.98
C GLU A 138 11.95 -11.75 -27.04
N ALA A 139 10.69 -11.46 -27.38
CA ALA A 139 9.75 -10.80 -26.49
C ALA A 139 9.84 -11.51 -25.12
N GLU A 140 10.56 -10.90 -24.17
CA GLU A 140 10.50 -11.32 -22.77
C GLU A 140 9.00 -11.41 -22.47
N GLU A 141 8.49 -12.61 -22.21
CA GLU A 141 7.09 -12.80 -21.85
C GLU A 141 6.81 -11.85 -20.69
N VAL A 142 6.14 -10.73 -20.98
CA VAL A 142 5.78 -9.75 -19.96
C VAL A 142 5.00 -10.55 -18.92
N PRO A 143 5.51 -10.70 -17.68
CA PRO A 143 4.91 -11.61 -16.72
C PRO A 143 3.44 -11.25 -16.61
N GLN A 144 2.57 -12.20 -16.99
CA GLN A 144 1.13 -11.99 -16.95
C GLN A 144 0.79 -11.44 -15.56
N GLN A 145 0.22 -10.25 -15.52
CA GLN A 145 -0.20 -9.57 -14.29
C GLN A 145 -1.28 -10.42 -13.62
N ARG A 146 -0.86 -11.39 -12.78
CA ARG A 146 -1.71 -12.37 -12.12
C ARG A 146 -2.13 -11.85 -10.75
N GLY A 147 -3.14 -11.01 -10.71
CA GLY A 147 -3.85 -10.66 -9.48
C GLY A 147 -5.35 -10.86 -9.62
N ARG A 148 -6.05 -10.91 -8.50
CA ARG A 148 -7.52 -11.00 -8.47
C ARG A 148 -8.13 -9.74 -7.87
N GLY A 149 -9.34 -9.43 -8.30
CA GLY A 149 -10.11 -8.32 -7.73
C GLY A 149 -9.60 -6.93 -8.10
N ALA A 150 -10.28 -5.92 -7.60
CA ALA A 150 -10.00 -4.51 -7.79
C ALA A 150 -9.61 -3.84 -6.46
N ILE A 151 -8.60 -2.98 -6.52
CA ILE A 151 -8.15 -2.20 -5.38
C ILE A 151 -8.30 -0.73 -5.75
N ILE A 152 -9.14 -0.01 -5.01
CA ILE A 152 -9.37 1.42 -5.20
C ILE A 152 -8.73 2.15 -4.03
N ALA A 153 -7.77 3.02 -4.31
CA ALA A 153 -7.05 3.78 -3.30
C ALA A 153 -7.34 5.27 -3.45
N LEU A 154 -7.80 5.93 -2.40
CA LEU A 154 -8.10 7.35 -2.39
C LEU A 154 -7.25 8.08 -1.35
N ASP A 155 -6.63 9.17 -1.75
CA ASP A 155 -5.90 10.05 -0.85
C ASP A 155 -5.89 11.50 -1.35
N LEU A 156 -5.65 12.45 -0.44
CA LEU A 156 -5.42 13.86 -0.77
C LEU A 156 -4.10 14.05 -1.54
N ILE A 157 -3.11 13.22 -1.23
CA ILE A 157 -1.76 13.25 -1.76
C ILE A 157 -1.65 12.23 -2.90
N ARG A 158 -1.10 12.67 -4.03
CA ARG A 158 -0.78 11.78 -5.15
C ARG A 158 0.26 10.73 -4.72
N MET A 159 -0.03 9.47 -4.99
CA MET A 159 0.93 8.37 -4.79
C MET A 159 1.40 7.78 -6.12
N SER A 160 2.59 7.19 -6.13
CA SER A 160 3.10 6.50 -7.32
C SER A 160 2.21 5.28 -7.65
N PRO A 161 2.03 4.91 -8.92
CA PRO A 161 1.21 3.76 -9.31
C PRO A 161 1.64 2.46 -8.62
N ILE A 162 0.67 1.60 -8.30
CA ILE A 162 0.91 0.24 -7.78
C ILE A 162 0.16 -0.72 -8.69
N PRO A 163 0.78 -1.82 -9.17
CA PRO A 163 0.10 -2.87 -9.92
C PRO A 163 -1.20 -3.32 -9.24
N GLY A 164 -2.29 -3.40 -10.00
CA GLY A 164 -3.62 -3.77 -9.50
C GLY A 164 -4.37 -2.71 -8.69
N VAL A 165 -3.79 -1.53 -8.49
CA VAL A 165 -4.39 -0.45 -7.68
C VAL A 165 -4.75 0.75 -8.54
N GLN A 166 -6.03 1.11 -8.52
CA GLN A 166 -6.52 2.36 -9.07
C GLN A 166 -6.43 3.47 -8.02
N SER A 167 -5.45 4.35 -8.17
CA SER A 167 -5.23 5.48 -7.27
C SER A 167 -5.99 6.73 -7.70
N ILE A 168 -6.68 7.39 -6.76
CA ILE A 168 -7.46 8.60 -6.94
C ILE A 168 -6.92 9.67 -6.01
N GLN A 169 -6.67 10.86 -6.56
CA GLN A 169 -6.29 12.02 -5.77
C GLN A 169 -7.53 12.91 -5.53
N GLN A 170 -8.09 12.84 -4.32
CA GLN A 170 -9.31 13.57 -3.94
C GLN A 170 -9.34 13.78 -2.42
N ASN A 171 -10.10 14.76 -1.95
CA ASN A 171 -10.35 14.92 -0.53
C ASN A 171 -11.54 14.04 -0.12
N PHE A 172 -11.29 12.98 0.63
CA PHE A 172 -12.33 12.05 1.08
C PHE A 172 -13.49 12.75 1.80
N LEU A 173 -13.22 13.84 2.55
CA LEU A 173 -14.26 14.53 3.32
C LEU A 173 -15.23 15.35 2.45
N HIS A 174 -14.99 15.47 1.14
CA HIS A 174 -15.91 16.15 0.22
C HIS A 174 -16.90 15.16 -0.42
N GLU A 175 -18.16 15.58 -0.54
CA GLU A 175 -19.23 14.80 -1.20
C GLU A 175 -18.87 14.38 -2.64
N GLN A 176 -18.11 15.21 -3.37
CA GLN A 176 -17.66 14.89 -4.72
C GLN A 176 -16.77 13.63 -4.76
N ALA A 177 -15.95 13.40 -3.72
CA ALA A 177 -15.13 12.20 -3.62
C ALA A 177 -16.02 10.95 -3.42
N HIS A 178 -17.07 11.06 -2.62
CA HIS A 178 -18.03 9.97 -2.41
C HIS A 178 -18.78 9.63 -3.70
N ALA A 179 -19.27 10.63 -4.44
CA ALA A 179 -19.94 10.42 -5.72
C ALA A 179 -19.01 9.78 -6.77
N TYR A 180 -17.74 10.18 -6.80
CA TYR A 180 -16.75 9.57 -7.68
C TYR A 180 -16.44 8.12 -7.31
N LEU A 181 -16.27 7.82 -6.01
CA LEU A 181 -16.07 6.45 -5.52
C LEU A 181 -17.29 5.56 -5.80
N ASP A 182 -18.51 6.07 -5.64
CA ASP A 182 -19.75 5.37 -5.97
C ASP A 182 -19.80 5.00 -7.46
N ALA A 183 -19.55 5.97 -8.34
CA ALA A 183 -19.50 5.72 -9.78
C ALA A 183 -18.42 4.71 -10.15
N LEU A 184 -17.24 4.82 -9.53
CA LEU A 184 -16.14 3.91 -9.80
C LEU A 184 -16.44 2.50 -9.32
N LEU A 185 -16.96 2.35 -8.10
CA LEU A 185 -17.40 1.05 -7.58
C LEU A 185 -18.40 0.44 -8.54
N LYS A 186 -19.45 1.16 -8.95
CA LYS A 186 -20.46 0.65 -9.91
C LYS A 186 -19.86 0.21 -11.24
N SER A 187 -18.83 0.90 -11.74
CA SER A 187 -18.13 0.55 -12.98
C SER A 187 -17.13 -0.60 -12.83
N THR A 188 -16.75 -0.96 -11.60
CA THR A 188 -15.75 -1.98 -11.33
C THR A 188 -16.35 -3.38 -11.52
N PRO A 189 -15.78 -4.22 -12.40
CA PRO A 189 -16.30 -5.58 -12.62
C PRO A 189 -16.33 -6.41 -11.34
N GLY A 190 -17.47 -7.05 -11.05
CA GLY A 190 -17.63 -7.92 -9.89
C GLY A 190 -17.86 -7.22 -8.54
N SER A 191 -17.81 -5.88 -8.48
CA SER A 191 -18.13 -5.14 -7.25
C SER A 191 -19.65 -5.06 -7.01
N ASN A 192 -20.47 -5.01 -8.06
CA ASN A 192 -21.89 -4.64 -7.99
C ASN A 192 -22.12 -3.35 -7.16
N GLY A 193 -21.22 -2.37 -7.27
CA GLY A 193 -21.28 -1.11 -6.52
C GLY A 193 -20.85 -1.20 -5.05
N MET A 194 -20.37 -2.37 -4.60
CA MET A 194 -20.02 -2.65 -3.21
C MET A 194 -18.56 -3.09 -3.05
N ALA A 195 -17.94 -2.68 -1.95
CA ALA A 195 -16.65 -3.14 -1.47
C ALA A 195 -16.83 -4.34 -0.51
N ASP A 196 -15.90 -5.28 -0.54
CA ASP A 196 -15.86 -6.38 0.43
C ASP A 196 -15.07 -5.98 1.69
N ILE A 197 -14.08 -5.10 1.50
CA ILE A 197 -13.23 -4.55 2.56
C ILE A 197 -13.05 -3.04 2.33
N ILE A 198 -13.27 -2.27 3.39
CA ILE A 198 -12.91 -0.85 3.47
C ILE A 198 -11.81 -0.69 4.51
N LEU A 199 -10.72 -0.02 4.13
CA LEU A 199 -9.58 0.28 4.98
C LEU A 199 -9.46 1.79 5.14
N SER A 200 -9.13 2.25 6.35
CA SER A 200 -8.82 3.66 6.63
C SER A 200 -7.66 3.78 7.59
N ASP A 201 -6.51 4.25 7.09
CA ASP A 201 -5.37 4.71 7.90
C ASP A 201 -5.29 6.25 7.89
N MET A 202 -6.41 6.94 7.70
CA MET A 202 -6.48 8.41 7.75
C MET A 202 -6.20 8.94 9.17
N ALA A 203 -5.55 10.10 9.23
CA ALA A 203 -5.41 10.90 10.44
C ALA A 203 -5.43 12.38 10.07
N ALA A 204 -6.11 13.19 10.88
CA ALA A 204 -6.04 14.64 10.74
C ALA A 204 -4.66 15.17 11.15
N ASN A 205 -4.28 16.32 10.61
CA ASN A 205 -3.08 17.02 11.06
C ASN A 205 -3.28 17.49 12.51
N ALA A 206 -2.32 17.18 13.37
CA ALA A 206 -2.35 17.66 14.75
C ALA A 206 -2.15 19.17 14.80
N THR A 207 -3.14 19.88 15.31
CA THR A 207 -3.10 21.32 15.57
C THR A 207 -2.43 21.65 16.91
N GLY A 208 -2.35 20.66 17.81
CA GLY A 208 -1.87 20.83 19.18
C GLY A 208 -2.99 21.20 20.16
N SER A 209 -4.18 21.54 19.67
CA SER A 209 -5.38 21.69 20.50
C SER A 209 -6.09 20.35 20.61
N ARG A 210 -6.08 19.76 21.80
CA ARG A 210 -6.69 18.45 22.04
C ARG A 210 -8.16 18.38 21.61
N ALA A 211 -8.95 19.41 21.89
CA ALA A 211 -10.36 19.43 21.54
C ALA A 211 -10.58 19.42 20.03
N HIS A 212 -9.81 20.24 19.30
CA HIS A 212 -9.87 20.30 17.84
C HIS A 212 -9.38 18.99 17.21
N ASP A 213 -8.25 18.46 17.68
CA ASP A 213 -7.67 17.22 17.15
C ASP A 213 -8.62 16.03 17.35
N VAL A 214 -9.31 15.96 18.49
CA VAL A 214 -10.36 14.96 18.74
C VAL A 214 -11.55 15.15 17.81
N GLY A 215 -12.01 16.40 17.62
CA GLY A 215 -13.11 16.73 16.70
C GLY A 215 -12.82 16.29 15.28
N SER A 216 -11.64 16.63 14.73
CA SER A 216 -11.23 16.20 13.39
C SER A 216 -11.09 14.69 13.25
N CYS A 217 -10.63 14.00 14.30
CA CYS A 217 -10.62 12.53 14.27
C CYS A 217 -12.03 11.94 14.23
N LEU A 218 -13.00 12.56 14.92
CA LEU A 218 -14.39 12.10 14.94
C LEU A 218 -15.05 12.31 13.58
N GLU A 219 -14.85 13.48 12.97
CA GLU A 219 -15.33 13.79 11.62
C GLU A 219 -14.82 12.75 10.59
N ILE A 220 -13.54 12.39 10.64
CA ILE A 220 -12.98 11.32 9.79
C ILE A 220 -13.68 9.99 10.05
N ALA A 221 -13.87 9.60 11.32
CA ALA A 221 -14.50 8.32 11.67
C ALA A 221 -15.98 8.27 11.21
N GLU A 222 -16.72 9.35 11.40
CA GLU A 222 -18.11 9.50 10.95
C GLU A 222 -18.21 9.45 9.43
N SER A 223 -17.35 10.15 8.71
CA SER A 223 -17.33 10.13 7.25
C SER A 223 -17.03 8.73 6.70
N VAL A 224 -16.03 8.03 7.25
CA VAL A 224 -15.71 6.65 6.86
C VAL A 224 -16.87 5.70 7.17
N PHE A 225 -17.54 5.87 8.31
CA PHE A 225 -18.70 5.04 8.65
C PHE A 225 -19.90 5.33 7.73
N ASN A 226 -20.14 6.58 7.37
CA ASN A 226 -21.17 6.95 6.41
C ASN A 226 -20.91 6.33 5.04
N PHE A 227 -19.67 6.39 4.55
CA PHE A 227 -19.26 5.68 3.33
C PHE A 227 -19.45 4.16 3.45
N THR A 228 -19.10 3.59 4.61
CA THR A 228 -19.25 2.15 4.89
C THR A 228 -20.71 1.70 4.83
N LYS A 229 -21.64 2.47 5.39
CA LYS A 229 -23.08 2.16 5.35
C LYS A 229 -23.60 1.97 3.93
N THR A 230 -23.11 2.80 3.00
CA THR A 230 -23.58 2.81 1.61
C THR A 230 -22.84 1.81 0.73
N HIS A 231 -21.55 1.56 0.99
CA HIS A 231 -20.68 0.86 0.05
C HIS A 231 -20.09 -0.46 0.55
N LEU A 232 -20.31 -0.86 1.81
CA LEU A 232 -19.79 -2.15 2.30
C LEU A 232 -20.79 -3.28 2.04
N ARG A 233 -20.32 -4.36 1.41
CA ARG A 233 -21.14 -5.54 1.14
C ARG A 233 -21.55 -6.23 2.44
N ALA A 234 -22.84 -6.52 2.58
CA ALA A 234 -23.37 -7.19 3.75
C ALA A 234 -22.90 -8.66 3.85
N ALA A 235 -22.68 -9.10 5.08
CA ALA A 235 -22.29 -10.46 5.44
C ALA A 235 -23.30 -11.51 4.93
N GLU A 236 -24.58 -11.16 4.96
CA GLU A 236 -25.67 -12.00 4.46
C GLU A 236 -25.56 -12.20 2.94
N SER A 237 -25.35 -11.13 2.17
CA SER A 237 -25.17 -11.21 0.72
C SER A 237 -23.92 -12.00 0.31
N ILE A 238 -22.88 -12.02 1.15
CA ILE A 238 -21.67 -12.83 0.95
C ILE A 238 -21.91 -14.30 1.33
N GLY A 239 -22.87 -14.59 2.22
CA GLY A 239 -23.02 -15.90 2.85
C GLY A 239 -21.93 -16.22 3.87
N ARG A 240 -21.19 -15.20 4.36
CA ARG A 240 -20.10 -15.35 5.34
C ARG A 240 -20.31 -14.42 6.51
N ARG A 241 -20.45 -14.98 7.72
CA ARG A 241 -20.71 -14.21 8.96
C ARG A 241 -19.67 -13.12 9.26
N ARG A 242 -18.42 -13.31 8.82
CA ARG A 242 -17.31 -12.33 8.93
C ARG A 242 -17.05 -11.56 7.64
N GLY A 243 -17.95 -11.64 6.65
CA GLY A 243 -17.89 -10.89 5.39
C GLY A 243 -18.33 -9.44 5.56
N GLY A 244 -17.85 -8.55 4.70
CA GLY A 244 -18.01 -7.11 4.89
C GLY A 244 -17.12 -6.66 6.06
N VAL A 245 -15.93 -6.15 5.73
CA VAL A 245 -14.93 -5.79 6.74
C VAL A 245 -14.61 -4.30 6.66
N LEU A 246 -14.61 -3.63 7.80
CA LEU A 246 -14.06 -2.29 7.97
C LEU A 246 -12.86 -2.36 8.92
N VAL A 247 -11.71 -1.85 8.46
CA VAL A 247 -10.54 -1.61 9.31
C VAL A 247 -10.30 -0.10 9.37
N MET A 248 -10.41 0.48 10.56
CA MET A 248 -10.34 1.94 10.72
C MET A 248 -9.41 2.33 11.87
N LYS A 249 -8.44 3.20 11.57
CA LYS A 249 -7.60 3.83 12.59
C LYS A 249 -8.42 4.82 13.42
N TYR A 250 -8.10 4.89 14.70
CA TYR A 250 -8.52 5.96 15.59
C TYR A 250 -7.46 6.24 16.64
N PHE A 251 -7.59 7.37 17.34
CA PHE A 251 -6.79 7.68 18.52
C PHE A 251 -7.63 7.51 19.77
N ALA A 252 -7.11 6.79 20.77
CA ALA A 252 -7.87 6.45 21.97
C ALA A 252 -8.41 7.70 22.69
N HIS A 253 -9.74 7.78 22.78
CA HIS A 253 -10.46 8.88 23.44
C HIS A 253 -11.85 8.40 23.89
N PRO A 254 -12.43 8.94 24.99
CA PRO A 254 -13.78 8.56 25.43
C PRO A 254 -14.86 8.70 24.36
N LEU A 255 -14.82 9.78 23.57
CA LEU A 255 -15.78 9.98 22.46
C LEU A 255 -15.65 8.90 21.37
N MET A 256 -14.45 8.36 21.14
CA MET A 256 -14.26 7.25 20.20
C MET A 256 -14.83 5.94 20.76
N ALA A 257 -14.71 5.72 22.07
CA ALA A 257 -15.34 4.57 22.70
C ALA A 257 -16.88 4.64 22.62
N GLN A 258 -17.45 5.84 22.74
CA GLN A 258 -18.88 6.08 22.54
C GLN A 258 -19.29 5.80 21.09
N PHE A 259 -18.57 6.36 20.11
CA PHE A 259 -18.77 6.11 18.69
C PHE A 259 -18.79 4.60 18.36
N SER A 260 -17.84 3.84 18.89
CA SER A 260 -17.78 2.38 18.70
C SER A 260 -19.04 1.68 19.22
N LYS A 261 -19.50 2.04 20.42
CA LYS A 261 -20.67 1.41 21.05
C LYS A 261 -21.99 1.75 20.34
N GLU A 262 -22.10 2.99 19.87
CA GLU A 262 -23.34 3.49 19.26
C GLU A 262 -23.46 3.10 17.77
N LEU A 263 -22.34 3.08 17.04
CA LEU A 263 -22.37 2.93 15.58
C LEU A 263 -21.69 1.65 15.08
N LEU A 264 -20.60 1.19 15.68
CA LEU A 264 -19.89 0.01 15.16
C LEU A 264 -20.48 -1.30 15.71
N GLU A 265 -20.59 -1.43 17.03
CA GLU A 265 -21.05 -2.65 17.70
C GLU A 265 -22.47 -3.10 17.27
N PRO A 266 -23.45 -2.19 17.07
CA PRO A 266 -24.78 -2.59 16.64
C PRO A 266 -24.80 -3.08 15.19
N ASN A 267 -23.94 -2.54 14.32
CA ASN A 267 -24.01 -2.75 12.88
C ASN A 267 -23.06 -3.85 12.34
N PHE A 268 -22.12 -4.33 13.15
CA PHE A 268 -21.23 -5.44 12.82
C PHE A 268 -21.47 -6.66 13.73
N HIS A 269 -21.16 -7.87 13.24
CA HIS A 269 -21.18 -9.07 14.08
C HIS A 269 -20.03 -9.10 15.09
N TYR A 270 -18.88 -8.55 14.70
CA TYR A 270 -17.67 -8.52 15.51
C TYR A 270 -17.00 -7.16 15.39
N VAL A 271 -16.65 -6.55 16.53
CA VAL A 271 -15.84 -5.35 16.60
C VAL A 271 -14.69 -5.63 17.56
N HIS A 272 -13.46 -5.63 17.04
CA HIS A 272 -12.26 -5.82 17.85
C HIS A 272 -11.42 -4.55 17.86
N ILE A 273 -10.81 -4.26 19.01
CA ILE A 273 -9.77 -3.24 19.11
C ILE A 273 -8.42 -3.93 18.94
N ASN A 274 -7.59 -3.43 18.04
CA ASN A 274 -6.26 -3.93 17.78
C ASN A 274 -5.22 -2.79 17.88
N LYS A 275 -4.16 -3.01 18.66
CA LYS A 275 -2.96 -2.17 18.66
C LYS A 275 -1.78 -3.01 18.15
N PRO A 276 -1.41 -2.89 16.86
CA PRO A 276 -0.30 -3.63 16.28
C PRO A 276 1.02 -3.37 17.03
N ARG A 277 1.91 -4.36 17.05
CA ARG A 277 3.27 -4.25 17.59
C ARG A 277 4.12 -3.28 16.78
N SER A 278 3.81 -3.10 15.50
CA SER A 278 4.40 -2.06 14.65
C SER A 278 3.90 -0.65 14.95
N SER A 279 2.79 -0.48 15.68
CA SER A 279 2.39 0.83 16.19
C SER A 279 3.37 1.34 17.24
N ARG A 280 3.57 2.66 17.29
CA ARG A 280 4.51 3.25 18.25
C ARG A 280 3.94 3.19 19.66
N SER A 281 4.76 2.83 20.64
CA SER A 281 4.34 2.76 22.05
C SER A 281 3.82 4.11 22.58
N GLU A 282 4.42 5.21 22.14
CA GLU A 282 4.03 6.57 22.51
C GLU A 282 2.77 7.06 21.80
N SER A 283 2.33 6.38 20.74
CA SER A 283 1.11 6.74 20.03
C SER A 283 -0.10 6.15 20.73
N SER A 284 -1.18 6.93 20.84
CA SER A 284 -2.50 6.45 21.24
C SER A 284 -3.29 5.83 20.08
N GLU A 285 -2.64 5.60 18.94
CA GLU A 285 -3.26 4.95 17.78
C GLU A 285 -3.69 3.51 18.08
N CYS A 286 -4.91 3.19 17.68
CA CYS A 286 -5.53 1.87 17.71
C CYS A 286 -6.34 1.69 16.41
N TYR A 287 -6.75 0.45 16.14
CA TYR A 287 -7.55 0.11 14.98
C TYR A 287 -8.81 -0.64 15.41
N TRP A 288 -9.97 -0.23 14.90
CA TRP A 288 -11.18 -1.05 14.93
C TRP A 288 -11.16 -2.03 13.78
N ILE A 289 -11.34 -3.32 14.10
CA ILE A 289 -11.50 -4.40 13.14
C ILE A 289 -12.94 -4.86 13.21
N CYS A 290 -13.76 -4.30 12.33
CA CYS A 290 -15.19 -4.56 12.25
C CYS A 290 -15.44 -5.61 11.17
N MET A 291 -16.02 -6.75 11.53
CA MET A 291 -16.29 -7.85 10.59
C MET A 291 -17.75 -8.26 10.68
N GLY A 292 -18.32 -8.64 9.53
CA GLY A 292 -19.70 -9.10 9.48
C GLY A 292 -20.67 -7.93 9.39
N TRP A 293 -20.56 -7.10 8.37
CA TRP A 293 -21.49 -5.99 8.14
C TRP A 293 -22.92 -6.50 8.03
N LYS A 294 -23.83 -6.01 8.88
CA LYS A 294 -25.21 -6.52 8.93
C LYS A 294 -26.11 -5.96 7.82
N GLY A 295 -25.71 -4.89 7.12
CA GLY A 295 -26.53 -4.27 6.07
C GLY A 295 -27.71 -3.45 6.57
N SER A 296 -28.13 -3.62 7.82
CA SER A 296 -29.20 -2.85 8.45
C SER A 296 -28.60 -1.72 9.28
N ALA A 297 -28.39 -0.55 8.67
CA ALA A 297 -28.30 0.67 9.46
C ALA A 297 -29.73 1.17 9.70
N VAL A 298 -30.13 1.23 10.98
CA VAL A 298 -31.28 2.03 11.45
C VAL A 298 -31.09 3.48 11.02
#